data_AF-A0A969TID3-F1
#
_entry.id   AF-A0A969TID3-F1
#
_cell.length_a   1.000
_cell.length_b   1.000
_cell.length_c   1.000
_cell.angle_alpha   90.00
_cell.angle_beta   90.00
_cell.angle_gamma   90.00
#
_symmetry.space_group_name_H-M   'P 1'
#
loop_
_entity.id
_entity.type
_entity.pdbx_description
1 polymer ?
#
loop_
_entity_poly.entity_id
_entity_poly.type
_entity_poly.pdbx_seq_one_letter_code
_entity_poly.pdbx_strand_id
1 'polypeptide(L)'
;MSGRLRAFWEQNDGLRTFGLPTSPQQESTIEGQTIQFQWFERNRLELHPQAAPYDVQLGRLGVEVLEQQNRDWFTFERSGPQPDCPFFETTGQSICGRFLEAWRANGIELDGQPGYSEIENLALFGLPISQPITDTLSDGNTYQVQWFERARFEYHPQQDVPFQVLFGLLGNEIQQAPPSTPPEPDQPAQPAPPAALPTGEWIAFHSNRDGNFEIYIMRPDGSEQRNVTNHPANDAFPAWSPDGSQLVFASDRDTSFDLYTMQADGSNVTRLTNDPGRMIFRSGRPMATGLRLFPTVTATRRYIPCHAAAATPTA
;
A
#
# COMPACT_ATOMS: atom_id res chain seq x y z
N MET A 1 -5.67 10.30 -25.54
CA MET A 1 -6.17 9.11 -24.82
C MET A 1 -6.67 8.08 -25.81
N SER A 2 -6.28 6.82 -25.67
CA SER A 2 -6.67 5.71 -26.55
C SER A 2 -6.77 4.40 -25.77
N GLY A 3 -7.23 3.33 -26.42
CA GLY A 3 -7.22 1.98 -25.86
C GLY A 3 -8.04 1.80 -24.58
N ARG A 4 -7.53 0.97 -23.68
CA ARG A 4 -8.24 0.55 -22.46
C ARG A 4 -8.46 1.69 -21.46
N LEU A 5 -7.50 2.60 -21.30
CA LEU A 5 -7.64 3.79 -20.45
C LEU A 5 -8.77 4.71 -20.94
N ARG A 6 -8.92 4.88 -22.27
CA ARG A 6 -10.05 5.61 -22.86
C ARG A 6 -11.38 4.97 -22.52
N ALA A 7 -11.50 3.66 -22.73
CA ALA A 7 -12.72 2.92 -22.47
C ALA A 7 -13.11 2.99 -20.99
N PHE A 8 -12.15 2.88 -20.07
CA PHE A 8 -12.38 3.04 -18.64
C PHE A 8 -12.89 4.44 -18.29
N TRP A 9 -12.26 5.49 -18.85
CA TRP A 9 -12.68 6.87 -18.62
C TRP A 9 -14.12 7.10 -19.13
N GLU A 10 -14.44 6.66 -20.35
CA GLU A 10 -15.78 6.83 -20.94
C GLU A 10 -16.87 6.05 -20.19
N GLN A 11 -16.54 4.86 -19.68
CA GLN A 11 -17.46 4.03 -18.88
C GLN A 11 -17.82 4.68 -17.54
N ASN A 12 -16.90 5.44 -16.95
CA ASN A 12 -17.01 5.95 -15.58
C ASN A 12 -17.28 7.47 -15.55
N ASP A 13 -18.22 7.94 -16.37
CA ASP A 13 -18.66 9.34 -16.47
C ASP A 13 -17.57 10.37 -16.88
N GLY A 14 -16.40 9.89 -17.29
CA GLY A 14 -15.32 10.66 -17.91
C GLY A 14 -15.02 12.00 -17.25
N LEU A 15 -15.44 13.09 -17.90
CA LEU A 15 -15.16 14.46 -17.49
C LEU A 15 -15.69 14.78 -16.09
N ARG A 16 -16.86 14.24 -15.75
CA ARG A 16 -17.50 14.50 -14.44
C ARG A 16 -16.68 13.88 -13.31
N THR A 17 -16.14 12.68 -13.53
CA THR A 17 -15.40 11.92 -12.51
C THR A 17 -13.94 12.34 -12.48
N PHE A 18 -13.21 12.23 -13.59
CA PHE A 18 -11.76 12.38 -13.62
C PHE A 18 -11.28 13.78 -14.03
N GLY A 19 -12.13 14.55 -14.71
CA GLY A 19 -11.76 15.82 -15.33
C GLY A 19 -11.14 15.64 -16.72
N LEU A 20 -10.60 16.73 -17.26
CA LEU A 20 -9.89 16.73 -18.54
C LEU A 20 -8.56 15.97 -18.43
N PRO A 21 -8.11 15.28 -19.50
CA PRO A 21 -6.75 14.78 -19.56
C PRO A 21 -5.75 15.95 -19.62
N THR A 22 -4.73 15.90 -18.77
CA THR A 22 -3.75 16.98 -18.60
C THR A 22 -2.37 16.63 -19.15
N SER A 23 -2.14 15.35 -19.45
CA SER A 23 -0.95 14.86 -20.13
C SER A 23 -1.31 13.99 -21.35
N PRO A 24 -0.38 13.78 -22.29
CA PRO A 24 -0.41 12.60 -23.15
C PRO A 24 -0.42 11.31 -22.32
N GLN A 25 -0.84 10.20 -22.91
CA GLN A 25 -0.66 8.88 -22.31
C GLN A 25 0.83 8.53 -22.29
N GLN A 26 1.31 8.01 -21.17
CA GLN A 26 2.71 7.68 -20.91
C GLN A 26 2.83 6.20 -20.59
N GLU A 27 4.06 5.69 -20.68
CA GLU A 27 4.40 4.32 -20.31
C GLU A 27 5.57 4.34 -19.33
N SER A 28 5.56 3.40 -18.39
CA SER A 28 6.69 3.13 -17.51
C SER A 28 6.86 1.62 -17.36
N THR A 29 8.08 1.20 -17.08
CA THR A 29 8.37 -0.20 -16.75
C THR A 29 8.66 -0.30 -15.27
N ILE A 30 7.80 -0.98 -14.54
CA ILE A 30 7.94 -1.24 -13.11
C ILE A 30 8.02 -2.77 -12.95
N GLU A 31 9.08 -3.27 -12.31
CA GLU A 31 9.25 -4.73 -12.07
C GLU A 31 9.18 -5.58 -13.36
N GLY A 32 9.62 -5.04 -14.49
CA GLY A 32 9.56 -5.71 -15.80
C GLY A 32 8.17 -5.76 -16.44
N GLN A 33 7.17 -5.16 -15.81
CA GLN A 33 5.84 -4.97 -16.37
C GLN A 33 5.72 -3.55 -16.95
N THR A 34 5.27 -3.46 -18.20
CA THR A 34 4.93 -2.19 -18.82
C THR A 34 3.55 -1.77 -18.33
N ILE A 35 3.51 -0.65 -17.61
CA ILE A 35 2.28 0.03 -17.22
C ILE A 35 2.05 1.22 -18.14
N GLN A 36 0.80 1.47 -18.49
CA GLN A 36 0.41 2.70 -19.19
C GLN A 36 -0.32 3.60 -18.20
N PHE A 37 -0.04 4.89 -18.20
CA PHE A 37 -0.77 5.81 -17.33
C PHE A 37 -1.05 7.13 -18.02
N GLN A 38 -2.08 7.83 -17.55
CA GLN A 38 -2.41 9.16 -18.01
C GLN A 38 -2.93 10.01 -16.85
N TRP A 39 -2.53 11.27 -16.85
CA TRP A 39 -2.98 12.25 -15.87
C TRP A 39 -4.23 12.99 -16.33
N PHE A 40 -5.08 13.28 -15.37
CA PHE A 40 -6.29 14.07 -15.49
C PHE A 40 -6.31 15.11 -14.38
N GLU A 41 -7.22 16.09 -14.48
CA GLU A 41 -7.30 17.17 -13.49
C GLU A 41 -7.44 16.64 -12.06
N ARG A 42 -8.21 15.56 -11.84
CA ARG A 42 -8.48 15.01 -10.50
C ARG A 42 -7.72 13.73 -10.16
N ASN A 43 -7.34 12.93 -11.15
CA ASN A 43 -6.77 11.60 -10.93
C ASN A 43 -5.63 11.25 -11.90
N ARG A 44 -4.92 10.16 -11.58
CA ARG A 44 -4.03 9.44 -12.49
C ARG A 44 -4.61 8.06 -12.71
N LEU A 45 -4.91 7.71 -13.97
CA LEU A 45 -5.34 6.36 -14.34
C LEU A 45 -4.12 5.53 -14.74
N GLU A 46 -4.02 4.32 -14.22
CA GLU A 46 -2.90 3.41 -14.42
C GLU A 46 -3.42 2.05 -14.90
N LEU A 47 -3.02 1.64 -16.10
CA LEU A 47 -3.31 0.34 -16.66
C LEU A 47 -2.22 -0.65 -16.26
N HIS A 48 -2.62 -1.63 -15.47
CA HIS A 48 -1.89 -2.78 -14.99
C HIS A 48 -2.53 -4.05 -15.59
N PRO A 49 -2.11 -4.51 -16.79
CA PRO A 49 -2.85 -5.54 -17.53
C PRO A 49 -2.98 -6.90 -16.82
N GLN A 50 -2.08 -7.18 -15.87
CA GLN A 50 -2.05 -8.41 -15.09
C GLN A 50 -2.68 -8.24 -13.69
N ALA A 51 -3.12 -7.03 -13.32
CA ALA A 51 -3.76 -6.80 -12.05
C ALA A 51 -5.18 -7.36 -12.03
N ALA A 52 -5.51 -8.03 -10.92
CA ALA A 52 -6.84 -8.52 -10.61
C ALA A 52 -7.31 -7.91 -9.29
N PRO A 53 -8.62 -7.63 -9.11
CA PRO A 53 -9.71 -7.90 -10.06
C PRO A 53 -9.86 -6.84 -11.16
N TYR A 54 -9.15 -5.71 -11.07
CA TYR A 54 -9.26 -4.58 -12.01
C TYR A 54 -7.92 -4.24 -12.64
N ASP A 55 -7.93 -4.11 -13.96
CA ASP A 55 -6.76 -3.80 -14.77
C ASP A 55 -6.44 -2.30 -14.76
N VAL A 56 -7.44 -1.43 -14.58
CA VAL A 56 -7.23 0.02 -14.41
C VAL A 56 -7.34 0.38 -12.94
N GLN A 57 -6.28 0.99 -12.41
CA GLN A 57 -6.19 1.48 -11.04
C GLN A 57 -6.07 2.99 -11.03
N LEU A 58 -6.43 3.59 -9.89
CA LEU A 58 -6.29 5.02 -9.64
C LEU A 58 -5.12 5.26 -8.68
N GLY A 59 -4.26 6.21 -9.06
CA GLY A 59 -3.17 6.69 -8.21
C GLY A 59 -3.68 7.23 -6.86
N ARG A 60 -2.87 7.08 -5.81
CA ARG A 60 -3.19 7.50 -4.43
C ARG A 60 -2.90 8.99 -4.24
N LEU A 61 -3.51 9.82 -5.09
CA LEU A 61 -3.14 11.24 -5.20
C LEU A 61 -3.42 12.03 -3.91
N GLY A 62 -4.38 11.60 -3.09
CA GLY A 62 -4.61 12.24 -1.79
C GLY A 62 -3.43 12.07 -0.84
N VAL A 63 -2.87 10.86 -0.79
CA VAL A 63 -1.64 10.59 -0.03
C VAL A 63 -0.43 11.28 -0.67
N GLU A 64 -0.26 11.17 -1.99
CA GLU A 64 0.89 11.76 -2.70
C GLU A 64 0.96 13.29 -2.49
N VAL A 65 -0.17 14.00 -2.53
CA VAL A 65 -0.19 15.45 -2.28
C VAL A 65 0.15 15.77 -0.82
N LEU A 66 -0.39 15.03 0.14
CA LEU A 66 -0.06 15.24 1.56
C LEU A 66 1.43 14.99 1.85
N GLU A 67 2.01 13.95 1.24
CA GLU A 67 3.44 13.66 1.32
C GLU A 67 4.30 14.79 0.74
N GLN A 68 3.95 15.33 -0.45
CA GLN A 68 4.64 16.49 -1.04
C GLN A 68 4.57 17.75 -0.14
N GLN A 69 3.49 17.87 0.64
CA GLN A 69 3.32 18.95 1.62
C GLN A 69 4.01 18.66 2.96
N ASN A 70 4.75 17.55 3.10
CA ASN A 70 5.31 17.06 4.36
C ASN A 70 4.27 16.91 5.48
N ARG A 71 3.05 16.49 5.13
CA ARG A 71 1.95 16.27 6.06
C ARG A 71 1.77 14.79 6.31
N ASP A 72 2.16 14.34 7.49
CA ASP A 72 1.95 12.96 7.92
C ASP A 72 0.48 12.72 8.30
N TRP A 73 -0.27 12.13 7.38
CA TRP A 73 -1.69 11.86 7.56
C TRP A 73 -1.98 10.77 8.61
N PHE A 74 -1.01 9.95 9.00
CA PHE A 74 -1.21 8.99 10.09
C PHE A 74 -1.37 9.67 11.44
N THR A 75 -0.84 10.90 11.57
CA THR A 75 -0.98 11.75 12.77
C THR A 75 -2.30 12.53 12.81
N PHE A 76 -3.10 12.49 11.73
CA PHE A 76 -4.38 13.15 11.73
C PHE A 76 -5.31 12.58 12.79
N GLU A 77 -6.05 13.47 13.43
CA GLU A 77 -7.04 13.09 14.41
C GLU A 77 -8.08 12.15 13.79
N ARG A 78 -8.44 11.13 14.57
CA ARG A 78 -9.36 10.07 14.19
C ARG A 78 -10.75 10.49 14.64
N SER A 79 -11.69 10.62 13.70
CA SER A 79 -13.06 11.04 14.02
C SER A 79 -13.83 10.02 14.86
N GLY A 80 -13.41 8.74 14.85
CA GLY A 80 -14.10 7.67 15.55
C GLY A 80 -15.48 7.36 14.94
N PRO A 81 -16.21 6.35 15.48
CA PRO A 81 -17.53 6.01 14.97
C PRO A 81 -18.55 7.11 15.30
N GLN A 82 -19.30 7.55 14.29
CA GLN A 82 -20.37 8.54 14.43
C GLN A 82 -21.74 7.94 14.06
N PRO A 83 -22.84 8.38 14.72
CA PRO A 83 -24.19 7.91 14.38
C PRO A 83 -24.52 8.16 12.91
N ASP A 84 -25.13 7.16 12.25
CA ASP A 84 -25.60 7.22 10.86
C ASP A 84 -24.52 7.48 9.78
N CYS A 85 -23.25 7.36 10.15
CA CYS A 85 -22.10 7.51 9.25
C CYS A 85 -21.36 6.19 9.04
N PRO A 86 -20.94 5.87 7.81
CA PRO A 86 -19.93 4.84 7.60
C PRO A 86 -18.68 5.12 8.44
N PHE A 87 -18.17 4.09 9.10
CA PHE A 87 -16.95 4.12 9.90
C PHE A 87 -15.97 3.09 9.39
N PHE A 88 -14.73 3.53 9.14
CA PHE A 88 -13.67 2.71 8.57
C PHE A 88 -12.65 2.41 9.66
N GLU A 89 -12.75 1.23 10.29
CA GLU A 89 -11.88 0.82 11.39
C GLU A 89 -10.40 0.91 11.04
N THR A 90 -10.02 0.55 9.81
CA THR A 90 -8.65 0.59 9.29
C THR A 90 -8.01 1.97 9.43
N THR A 91 -8.78 3.04 9.22
CA THR A 91 -8.30 4.41 9.31
C THR A 91 -8.88 5.16 10.52
N GLY A 92 -9.76 4.56 11.31
CA GLY A 92 -10.45 5.25 12.41
C GLY A 92 -11.25 6.48 11.98
N GLN A 93 -11.62 6.59 10.69
CA GLN A 93 -12.36 7.74 10.16
C GLN A 93 -13.81 7.40 9.82
N SER A 94 -14.69 8.38 10.02
CA SER A 94 -16.07 8.37 9.55
C SER A 94 -16.28 9.38 8.42
N ILE A 95 -17.23 9.08 7.54
CA ILE A 95 -17.69 9.99 6.48
C ILE A 95 -19.12 10.40 6.80
N CYS A 96 -19.37 11.71 6.95
CA CYS A 96 -20.65 12.23 7.44
C CYS A 96 -21.17 13.41 6.60
N GLY A 97 -22.46 13.72 6.80
CA GLY A 97 -23.09 14.93 6.26
C GLY A 97 -22.92 15.10 4.75
N ARG A 98 -22.55 16.31 4.31
CA ARG A 98 -22.38 16.63 2.88
C ARG A 98 -21.30 15.80 2.20
N PHE A 99 -20.23 15.44 2.91
CA PHE A 99 -19.20 14.56 2.35
C PHE A 99 -19.72 13.14 2.14
N LEU A 100 -20.59 12.64 3.02
CA LEU A 100 -21.24 11.34 2.83
C LEU A 100 -22.21 11.34 1.64
N GLU A 101 -22.99 12.41 1.49
CA GLU A 101 -23.88 12.58 0.32
C GLU A 101 -23.08 12.57 -0.98
N ALA A 102 -21.99 13.33 -1.04
CA ALA A 102 -21.10 13.38 -2.20
C ALA A 102 -20.40 12.04 -2.47
N TRP A 103 -19.94 11.36 -1.41
CA TRP A 103 -19.26 10.09 -1.52
C TRP A 103 -20.20 9.01 -2.08
N ARG A 104 -21.42 8.88 -1.56
CA ARG A 104 -22.42 7.92 -2.07
C ARG A 104 -22.88 8.21 -3.49
N ALA A 105 -22.85 9.47 -3.92
CA ALA A 105 -23.31 9.87 -5.25
C ALA A 105 -22.27 9.63 -6.37
N ASN A 106 -21.06 9.19 -6.04
CA ASN A 106 -19.95 9.07 -7.00
C ASN A 106 -19.12 7.81 -6.75
N GLY A 107 -18.78 7.08 -7.81
CA GLY A 107 -17.97 5.86 -7.74
C GLY A 107 -17.46 5.50 -9.12
N ILE A 108 -16.84 4.32 -9.23
CA ILE A 108 -16.58 3.69 -10.53
C ILE A 108 -17.49 2.48 -10.68
N GLU A 109 -18.03 2.26 -11.88
CA GLU A 109 -18.94 1.17 -12.23
C GLU A 109 -18.19 -0.16 -12.34
N LEU A 110 -18.50 -1.11 -11.46
CA LEU A 110 -17.84 -2.41 -11.35
C LEU A 110 -18.78 -3.61 -11.50
N ASP A 111 -20.09 -3.44 -11.33
CA ASP A 111 -21.05 -4.55 -11.21
C ASP A 111 -22.29 -4.47 -12.15
N GLY A 112 -22.41 -3.37 -12.89
CA GLY A 112 -23.47 -3.06 -13.84
C GLY A 112 -24.79 -2.62 -13.19
N GLN A 113 -24.81 -2.27 -11.90
CA GLN A 113 -26.01 -1.87 -11.18
C GLN A 113 -26.19 -0.35 -11.15
N PRO A 114 -27.44 0.16 -11.09
CA PRO A 114 -27.68 1.59 -10.95
C PRO A 114 -27.24 2.10 -9.58
N GLY A 115 -26.50 3.20 -9.57
CA GLY A 115 -25.96 3.81 -8.35
C GLY A 115 -24.54 3.32 -8.08
N TYR A 116 -24.05 3.55 -6.86
CA TYR A 116 -22.72 3.12 -6.45
C TYR A 116 -22.77 2.43 -5.09
N SER A 117 -22.19 1.24 -5.02
CA SER A 117 -21.92 0.52 -3.79
C SER A 117 -20.73 1.12 -3.05
N GLU A 118 -20.58 0.79 -1.76
CA GLU A 118 -19.41 1.22 -0.98
C GLU A 118 -18.07 0.78 -1.60
N ILE A 119 -18.02 -0.40 -2.22
CA ILE A 119 -16.82 -0.89 -2.91
C ILE A 119 -16.47 0.01 -4.10
N GLU A 120 -17.47 0.46 -4.85
CA GLU A 120 -17.30 1.34 -6.00
C GLU A 120 -16.92 2.77 -5.59
N ASN A 121 -17.47 3.26 -4.48
CA ASN A 121 -17.05 4.53 -3.88
C ASN A 121 -15.58 4.44 -3.39
N LEU A 122 -15.22 3.36 -2.71
CA LEU A 122 -13.85 3.10 -2.24
C LEU A 122 -12.86 2.91 -3.39
N ALA A 123 -13.28 2.31 -4.50
CA ALA A 123 -12.40 2.12 -5.64
C ALA A 123 -12.07 3.45 -6.34
N LEU A 124 -12.99 4.42 -6.32
CA LEU A 124 -12.75 5.78 -6.80
C LEU A 124 -11.90 6.60 -5.81
N PHE A 125 -12.31 6.66 -4.55
CA PHE A 125 -11.74 7.62 -3.58
C PHE A 125 -10.68 7.03 -2.65
N GLY A 126 -10.69 5.71 -2.46
CA GLY A 126 -9.97 5.05 -1.39
C GLY A 126 -10.60 5.28 -0.01
N LEU A 127 -9.89 4.81 1.02
CA LEU A 127 -10.32 5.00 2.40
C LEU A 127 -10.26 6.48 2.81
N PRO A 128 -11.16 6.99 3.67
CA PRO A 128 -11.00 8.29 4.30
C PRO A 128 -9.79 8.25 5.25
N ILE A 129 -8.88 9.21 5.13
CA ILE A 129 -7.64 9.29 5.91
C ILE A 129 -7.63 10.47 6.90
N SER A 130 -8.57 11.41 6.78
CA SER A 130 -8.77 12.49 7.75
C SER A 130 -10.23 12.57 8.23
N GLN A 131 -10.44 13.21 9.37
CA GLN A 131 -11.72 13.84 9.66
C GLN A 131 -11.90 15.09 8.77
N PRO A 132 -13.10 15.70 8.72
CA PRO A 132 -13.26 17.05 8.18
C PRO A 132 -12.34 18.05 8.89
N ILE A 133 -11.39 18.62 8.16
CA ILE A 133 -10.44 19.61 8.66
C ILE A 133 -10.57 20.91 7.86
N THR A 134 -10.19 22.02 8.47
CA THR A 134 -10.07 23.30 7.77
C THR A 134 -8.71 23.36 7.09
N ASP A 135 -8.68 23.62 5.78
CA ASP A 135 -7.45 23.64 4.99
C ASP A 135 -7.46 24.81 4.00
N THR A 136 -6.29 25.37 3.71
CA THR A 136 -6.12 26.45 2.73
C THR A 136 -5.64 25.86 1.42
N LEU A 137 -6.43 26.05 0.36
CA LEU A 137 -6.18 25.44 -0.93
C LEU A 137 -5.28 26.32 -1.82
N SER A 138 -4.94 25.81 -3.01
CA SER A 138 -4.06 26.47 -3.97
C SER A 138 -4.59 27.80 -4.52
N ASP A 139 -5.90 28.04 -4.40
CA ASP A 139 -6.54 29.32 -4.72
C ASP A 139 -6.42 30.38 -3.61
N GLY A 140 -5.81 30.01 -2.47
CA GLY A 140 -5.63 30.87 -1.30
C GLY A 140 -6.86 30.95 -0.38
N ASN A 141 -7.97 30.29 -0.74
CA ASN A 141 -9.17 30.26 0.09
C ASN A 141 -9.13 29.08 1.07
N THR A 142 -9.91 29.20 2.14
CA THR A 142 -9.99 28.19 3.19
C THR A 142 -11.32 27.48 3.12
N TYR A 143 -11.28 26.15 3.15
CA TYR A 143 -12.45 25.29 3.04
C TYR A 143 -12.43 24.22 4.12
N GLN A 144 -13.61 23.69 4.43
CA GLN A 144 -13.68 22.38 5.09
C GLN A 144 -13.35 21.32 4.05
N VAL A 145 -12.38 20.47 4.35
CA VAL A 145 -11.94 19.39 3.47
C VAL A 145 -11.91 18.07 4.20
N GLN A 146 -12.13 16.98 3.48
CA GLN A 146 -11.84 15.63 3.96
C GLN A 146 -10.93 14.93 2.97
N TRP A 147 -9.83 14.36 3.48
CA TRP A 147 -8.84 13.65 2.68
C TRP A 147 -9.16 12.16 2.63
N PHE A 148 -8.96 11.60 1.44
CA PHE A 148 -9.06 10.18 1.13
C PHE A 148 -7.74 9.72 0.50
N GLU A 149 -7.53 8.41 0.36
CA GLU A 149 -6.27 7.93 -0.22
C GLU A 149 -6.03 8.45 -1.65
N ARG A 150 -7.09 8.61 -2.44
CA ARG A 150 -7.03 8.98 -3.88
C ARG A 150 -7.64 10.34 -4.20
N ALA A 151 -8.20 11.04 -3.21
CA ALA A 151 -8.95 12.27 -3.44
C ALA A 151 -8.95 13.21 -2.24
N ARG A 152 -9.35 14.46 -2.49
CA ARG A 152 -9.70 15.45 -1.47
C ARG A 152 -11.11 15.97 -1.77
N PHE A 153 -11.99 15.92 -0.78
CA PHE A 153 -13.32 16.52 -0.89
C PHE A 153 -13.27 17.92 -0.30
N GLU A 154 -13.91 18.88 -0.97
CA GLU A 154 -13.86 20.30 -0.63
C GLU A 154 -15.29 20.82 -0.50
N TYR A 155 -15.64 21.36 0.66
CA TYR A 155 -16.97 21.90 0.90
C TYR A 155 -17.03 23.38 0.54
N HIS A 156 -17.81 23.70 -0.49
CA HIS A 156 -18.06 25.02 -1.06
C HIS A 156 -19.51 25.44 -0.77
N PRO A 157 -19.81 26.03 0.40
CA PRO A 157 -21.19 26.31 0.82
C PRO A 157 -21.91 27.35 -0.05
N GLN A 158 -21.18 28.13 -0.83
CA GLN A 158 -21.74 29.13 -1.75
C GLN A 158 -22.29 28.50 -3.03
N GLN A 159 -22.00 27.23 -3.31
CA GLN A 159 -22.53 26.51 -4.47
C GLN A 159 -23.94 25.96 -4.19
N ASP A 160 -24.69 25.74 -5.26
CA ASP A 160 -25.99 25.08 -5.19
C ASP A 160 -25.83 23.56 -5.07
N VAL A 161 -26.77 22.90 -4.38
CA VAL A 161 -26.84 21.43 -4.33
C VAL A 161 -27.03 20.89 -5.76
N PRO A 162 -26.30 19.85 -6.20
CA PRO A 162 -25.39 19.00 -5.43
C PRO A 162 -23.90 19.41 -5.44
N PHE A 163 -23.55 20.56 -6.01
CA PHE A 163 -22.16 21.01 -6.23
C PHE A 163 -21.50 21.66 -5.02
N GLN A 164 -22.08 21.49 -3.84
CA GLN A 164 -21.52 21.98 -2.58
C GLN A 164 -20.29 21.20 -2.13
N VAL A 165 -20.09 19.98 -2.62
CA VAL A 165 -18.84 19.25 -2.43
C VAL A 165 -18.20 19.06 -3.79
N LEU A 166 -16.99 19.59 -3.94
CA LEU A 166 -16.17 19.42 -5.12
C LEU A 166 -15.02 18.45 -4.82
N PHE A 167 -14.50 17.82 -5.87
CA PHE A 167 -13.33 16.97 -5.78
C PHE A 167 -12.11 17.75 -6.23
N GLY A 168 -11.11 17.81 -5.35
CA GLY A 168 -9.88 18.56 -5.57
C GLY A 168 -9.16 18.11 -6.83
N LEU A 169 -8.52 19.07 -7.50
CA LEU A 169 -7.80 18.86 -8.75
C LEU A 169 -6.38 18.34 -8.48
N LEU A 170 -6.27 17.24 -7.73
CA LEU A 170 -5.00 16.74 -7.21
C LEU A 170 -4.03 16.31 -8.33
N GLY A 171 -4.55 15.87 -9.47
CA GLY A 171 -3.72 15.58 -10.63
C GLY A 171 -3.05 16.84 -11.19
N ASN A 172 -3.76 17.97 -11.23
CA ASN A 172 -3.17 19.26 -11.59
C ASN A 172 -2.15 19.73 -10.54
N GLU A 173 -2.47 19.60 -9.25
CA GLU A 173 -1.58 20.02 -8.15
C GLU A 173 -0.23 19.32 -8.22
N ILE A 174 -0.21 18.00 -8.39
CA ILE A 174 1.04 17.23 -8.49
C ILE A 174 1.83 17.60 -9.75
N GLN A 175 1.17 17.78 -10.89
CA GLN A 175 1.86 18.09 -12.14
C GLN A 175 2.42 19.51 -12.20
N GLN A 176 1.80 20.45 -11.48
CA GLN A 176 2.20 21.85 -11.44
C GLN A 176 3.15 22.16 -10.28
N ALA A 177 3.29 21.22 -9.33
CA ALA A 177 4.28 21.34 -8.28
C ALA A 177 5.67 21.55 -8.91
N PRO A 178 6.45 22.55 -8.48
CA PRO A 178 7.83 22.67 -8.91
C PRO A 178 8.54 21.33 -8.63
N PRO A 179 9.46 20.89 -9.51
CA PRO A 179 10.17 19.63 -9.27
C PRO A 179 10.74 19.68 -7.86
N SER A 180 10.31 18.75 -7.01
CA SER A 180 10.93 18.56 -5.70
C SER A 180 12.42 18.43 -5.98
N THR A 181 13.24 19.36 -5.46
CA THR A 181 14.69 19.18 -5.48
C THR A 181 14.94 17.78 -4.95
N PRO A 182 15.56 16.87 -5.74
CA PRO A 182 16.01 15.61 -5.19
C PRO A 182 16.80 15.91 -3.92
N PRO A 183 16.65 15.13 -2.84
CA PRO A 183 17.55 15.28 -1.70
C PRO A 183 18.97 15.30 -2.26
N GLU A 184 19.69 16.38 -1.95
CA GLU A 184 21.03 16.66 -2.45
C GLU A 184 21.92 15.41 -2.29
N PRO A 185 22.62 14.96 -3.36
CA PRO A 185 23.57 13.88 -3.20
C PRO A 185 24.74 14.38 -2.33
N ASP A 186 24.95 13.68 -1.21
CA ASP A 186 26.03 13.84 -0.24
C ASP A 186 25.94 15.05 0.73
N GLN A 187 25.05 14.93 1.72
CA GLN A 187 25.53 15.09 3.10
C GLN A 187 25.70 13.70 3.71
N PRO A 188 26.89 13.32 4.22
CA PRO A 188 27.04 12.05 4.89
C PRO A 188 26.11 12.04 6.10
N ALA A 189 25.11 11.14 6.08
CA ALA A 189 24.34 10.82 7.26
C ALA A 189 25.35 10.49 8.37
N GLN A 190 25.37 11.28 9.45
CA GLN A 190 26.07 10.87 10.64
C GLN A 190 25.54 9.48 11.01
N PRO A 191 26.40 8.50 11.34
CA PRO A 191 25.92 7.19 11.74
C PRO A 191 25.03 7.40 12.96
N ALA A 192 23.72 7.23 12.78
CA ALA A 192 22.83 7.10 13.91
C ALA A 192 23.33 5.89 14.71
N PRO A 193 23.47 5.98 16.04
CA PRO A 193 23.78 4.81 16.85
C PRO A 193 22.75 3.72 16.54
N PRO A 194 23.10 2.41 16.63
CA PRO A 194 22.16 1.34 16.32
C PRO A 194 20.93 1.50 17.20
N ALA A 195 19.86 2.01 16.60
CA ALA A 195 18.63 2.26 17.33
C ALA A 195 18.02 0.89 17.61
N ALA A 196 18.05 0.49 18.89
CA ALA A 196 17.26 -0.63 19.35
C ALA A 196 15.81 -0.46 18.86
N LEU A 197 15.21 -1.55 18.42
CA LEU A 197 13.85 -1.49 17.89
C LEU A 197 12.87 -0.99 18.95
N PRO A 198 12.06 0.05 18.66
CA PRO A 198 10.98 0.44 19.55
C PRO A 198 9.98 -0.71 19.66
N THR A 199 9.60 -1.04 20.89
CA THR A 199 8.64 -2.10 21.22
C THR A 199 7.32 -1.91 20.45
N GLY A 200 6.98 -2.87 19.59
CA GLY A 200 5.75 -2.92 18.79
C GLY A 200 5.69 -4.20 17.94
N GLU A 201 4.51 -4.60 17.46
CA GLU A 201 4.36 -5.76 16.58
C GLU A 201 5.03 -5.48 15.22
N TRP A 202 5.90 -6.37 14.74
CA TRP A 202 6.53 -6.30 13.42
C TRP A 202 6.05 -7.46 12.56
N ILE A 203 5.81 -7.21 11.27
CA ILE A 203 5.52 -8.25 10.28
C ILE A 203 6.82 -8.62 9.59
N ALA A 204 7.13 -9.92 9.54
CA ALA A 204 8.20 -10.44 8.70
C ALA A 204 7.62 -11.10 7.46
N PHE A 205 8.22 -10.82 6.31
CA PHE A 205 7.83 -11.38 5.02
C PHE A 205 9.08 -11.56 4.16
N HIS A 206 9.01 -12.40 3.13
CA HIS A 206 10.07 -12.46 2.14
C HIS A 206 9.65 -11.74 0.86
N SER A 207 10.59 -11.13 0.18
CA SER A 207 10.38 -10.47 -1.11
C SER A 207 11.61 -10.66 -1.98
N ASN A 208 11.42 -10.73 -3.29
CA ASN A 208 12.49 -10.81 -4.28
C ASN A 208 12.76 -9.48 -4.97
N ARG A 209 12.31 -8.36 -4.37
CA ARG A 209 12.42 -7.00 -4.91
C ARG A 209 13.86 -6.54 -5.18
N ASP A 210 14.84 -7.16 -4.52
CA ASP A 210 16.27 -6.86 -4.67
C ASP A 210 17.02 -7.87 -5.55
N GLY A 211 16.32 -8.79 -6.25
CA GLY A 211 16.90 -9.70 -7.24
C GLY A 211 17.11 -11.16 -6.78
N ASN A 212 16.99 -11.43 -5.48
CA ASN A 212 16.92 -12.76 -4.85
C ASN A 212 15.93 -12.70 -3.68
N PHE A 213 15.43 -13.85 -3.20
CA PHE A 213 14.52 -13.83 -2.04
C PHE A 213 15.27 -13.37 -0.79
N GLU A 214 14.75 -12.35 -0.14
CA GLU A 214 15.29 -11.75 1.08
C GLU A 214 14.18 -11.62 2.12
N ILE A 215 14.54 -11.67 3.41
CA ILE A 215 13.62 -11.39 4.51
C ILE A 215 13.58 -9.90 4.77
N TYR A 216 12.37 -9.36 4.72
CA TYR A 216 12.06 -8.00 5.13
C TYR A 216 11.21 -8.02 6.38
N ILE A 217 11.30 -6.94 7.13
CA ILE A 217 10.37 -6.66 8.20
C ILE A 217 9.82 -5.25 8.06
N MET A 218 8.59 -5.08 8.53
CA MET A 218 7.86 -3.82 8.45
C MET A 218 6.94 -3.66 9.65
N ARG A 219 6.48 -2.44 9.88
CA ARG A 219 5.37 -2.19 10.79
C ARG A 219 4.07 -2.76 10.21
N PRO A 220 3.04 -3.05 11.04
CA PRO A 220 1.79 -3.61 10.56
C PRO A 220 1.03 -2.68 9.60
N ASP A 221 1.36 -1.38 9.61
CA ASP A 221 0.88 -0.36 8.68
C ASP A 221 1.64 -0.31 7.34
N GLY A 222 2.63 -1.20 7.15
CA GLY A 222 3.45 -1.30 5.94
C GLY A 222 4.64 -0.34 5.88
N SER A 223 4.84 0.49 6.90
CA SER A 223 5.98 1.42 7.01
C SER A 223 7.24 0.75 7.56
N GLU A 224 8.36 1.49 7.55
CA GLU A 224 9.66 1.03 8.07
C GLU A 224 10.09 -0.33 7.48
N GLN A 225 9.80 -0.55 6.20
CA GLN A 225 10.22 -1.77 5.50
C GLN A 225 11.74 -1.80 5.42
N ARG A 226 12.34 -2.87 5.96
CA ARG A 226 13.79 -3.04 5.98
C ARG A 226 14.16 -4.47 5.62
N ASN A 227 15.14 -4.62 4.73
CA ASN A 227 15.79 -5.89 4.46
C ASN A 227 16.68 -6.24 5.66
N VAL A 228 16.49 -7.42 6.24
CA VAL A 228 17.24 -7.87 7.43
C VAL A 228 18.17 -9.05 7.16
N THR A 229 18.19 -9.59 5.94
CA THR A 229 19.09 -10.69 5.57
C THR A 229 20.19 -10.29 4.60
N ASN A 230 19.88 -9.39 3.65
CA ASN A 230 20.77 -8.80 2.65
C ASN A 230 21.96 -9.70 2.25
N HIS A 231 21.70 -10.80 1.55
CA HIS A 231 22.72 -11.78 1.18
C HIS A 231 22.41 -12.41 -0.19
N PRO A 232 23.39 -12.67 -1.08
CA PRO A 232 23.15 -13.24 -2.42
C PRO A 232 22.41 -14.59 -2.53
N ALA A 233 22.06 -15.22 -1.41
CA ALA A 233 21.37 -16.50 -1.31
C ALA A 233 19.86 -16.27 -1.19
N ASN A 234 19.03 -17.26 -1.45
CA ASN A 234 17.59 -17.13 -1.22
C ASN A 234 17.25 -17.38 0.25
N ASP A 235 16.59 -16.41 0.85
CA ASP A 235 16.03 -16.46 2.19
C ASP A 235 14.51 -16.39 2.17
N ALA A 236 13.88 -17.39 2.76
CA ALA A 236 12.43 -17.54 2.69
C ALA A 236 11.83 -18.06 3.99
N PHE A 237 10.49 -17.95 4.06
CA PHE A 237 9.66 -18.48 5.14
C PHE A 237 10.06 -18.00 6.55
N PRO A 238 10.09 -16.69 6.81
CA PRO A 238 10.44 -16.17 8.12
C PRO A 238 9.36 -16.50 9.15
N ALA A 239 9.77 -16.78 10.39
CA ALA A 239 8.88 -16.90 11.54
C ALA A 239 9.49 -16.27 12.78
N TRP A 240 8.70 -15.47 13.49
CA TRP A 240 9.09 -14.83 14.74
C TRP A 240 9.11 -15.84 15.90
N SER A 241 10.08 -15.68 16.79
CA SER A 241 10.01 -16.19 18.16
C SER A 241 8.82 -15.55 18.91
N PRO A 242 8.24 -16.23 19.92
CA PRO A 242 7.04 -15.73 20.61
C PRO A 242 7.19 -14.37 21.29
N ASP A 243 8.42 -14.01 21.69
CA ASP A 243 8.75 -12.73 22.30
C ASP A 243 9.18 -11.66 21.27
N GLY A 244 9.22 -12.01 19.98
CA GLY A 244 9.60 -11.12 18.88
C GLY A 244 11.09 -10.77 18.83
N SER A 245 11.94 -11.40 19.65
CA SER A 245 13.37 -11.07 19.75
C SER A 245 14.21 -11.65 18.60
N GLN A 246 13.79 -12.78 18.06
CA GLN A 246 14.51 -13.56 17.06
C GLN A 246 13.60 -14.01 15.89
N LEU A 247 14.22 -14.24 14.74
CA LEU A 247 13.62 -14.81 13.54
C LEU A 247 14.29 -16.15 13.21
N VAL A 248 13.49 -17.14 12.82
CA VAL A 248 13.95 -18.33 12.09
C VAL A 248 13.54 -18.21 10.63
N PHE A 249 14.41 -18.61 9.71
CA PHE A 249 14.15 -18.59 8.28
C PHE A 249 14.92 -19.69 7.56
N ALA A 250 14.51 -20.03 6.34
CA ALA A 250 15.20 -21.00 5.49
C ALA A 250 16.14 -20.27 4.53
N SER A 251 17.36 -20.78 4.35
CA SER A 251 18.38 -20.18 3.49
C SER A 251 19.17 -21.21 2.70
N ASP A 252 19.45 -20.95 1.43
CA ASP A 252 20.32 -21.78 0.57
C ASP A 252 21.80 -21.34 0.54
N ARG A 253 22.22 -20.48 1.48
CA ARG A 253 23.60 -19.98 1.66
C ARG A 253 24.68 -21.06 1.56
N ASP A 254 24.39 -22.25 2.09
CA ASP A 254 25.32 -23.37 2.18
C ASP A 254 24.95 -24.52 1.22
N THR A 255 24.54 -24.19 -0.01
CA THR A 255 24.26 -25.09 -1.16
C THR A 255 22.97 -25.93 -1.08
N SER A 256 22.34 -26.01 0.09
CA SER A 256 20.99 -26.54 0.30
C SER A 256 20.23 -25.66 1.28
N PHE A 257 18.90 -25.65 1.20
CA PHE A 257 18.07 -24.94 2.19
C PHE A 257 18.25 -25.54 3.59
N ASP A 258 18.84 -24.74 4.47
CA ASP A 258 18.98 -25.00 5.90
C ASP A 258 18.21 -23.98 6.72
N LEU A 259 17.94 -24.29 7.98
CA LEU A 259 17.34 -23.34 8.91
C LEU A 259 18.41 -22.46 9.54
N TYR A 260 18.15 -21.17 9.53
CA TYR A 260 18.98 -20.15 10.16
C TYR A 260 18.15 -19.38 11.17
N THR A 261 18.81 -18.88 12.20
CA THR A 261 18.24 -17.94 13.17
C THR A 261 19.02 -16.65 13.17
N MET A 262 18.36 -15.55 13.47
CA MET A 262 18.98 -14.24 13.68
C MET A 262 18.18 -13.44 14.70
N GLN A 263 18.76 -12.35 15.19
CA GLN A 263 18.04 -11.37 16.00
C GLN A 263 17.10 -10.55 15.11
N ALA A 264 16.08 -9.93 15.72
CA ALA A 264 15.07 -9.11 15.04
C ALA A 264 15.63 -7.93 14.23
N ASP A 265 16.85 -7.48 14.53
CA ASP A 265 17.56 -6.42 13.83
C ASP A 265 18.40 -6.92 12.64
N GLY A 266 18.40 -8.23 12.38
CA GLY A 266 19.21 -8.87 11.33
C GLY A 266 20.60 -9.33 11.80
N SER A 267 20.96 -9.10 13.06
CA SER A 267 22.27 -9.47 13.59
C SER A 267 22.37 -10.94 14.06
N ASN A 268 23.60 -11.42 14.28
CA ASN A 268 23.90 -12.74 14.83
C ASN A 268 23.30 -13.94 14.07
N VAL A 269 23.31 -13.87 12.74
CA VAL A 269 22.88 -14.97 11.87
C VAL A 269 23.65 -16.25 12.19
N THR A 270 22.94 -17.31 12.57
CA THR A 270 23.51 -18.60 12.97
C THR A 270 22.75 -19.73 12.28
N ARG A 271 23.49 -20.68 11.67
CA ARG A 271 22.93 -21.89 11.06
C ARG A 271 22.51 -22.87 12.16
N LEU A 272 21.27 -23.37 12.08
CA LEU A 272 20.69 -24.32 13.04
C LEU A 272 20.71 -25.77 12.56
N THR A 273 20.66 -26.01 11.24
CA THR A 273 20.73 -27.35 10.64
C THR A 273 21.90 -27.44 9.69
N ASN A 274 22.63 -28.55 9.68
CA ASN A 274 23.79 -28.75 8.80
C ASN A 274 23.79 -30.11 8.08
N ASP A 275 22.61 -30.71 7.91
CA ASP A 275 22.48 -32.08 7.41
C ASP A 275 22.06 -32.06 5.92
N PRO A 276 22.80 -32.69 4.99
CA PRO A 276 22.49 -32.72 3.55
C PRO A 276 21.18 -33.46 3.17
N GLY A 277 20.32 -33.75 4.13
CA GLY A 277 19.03 -34.43 3.98
C GLY A 277 17.87 -33.45 3.73
N ARG A 278 17.67 -33.08 2.46
CA ARG A 278 16.45 -32.55 1.83
C ARG A 278 15.31 -32.18 2.81
N MET A 279 15.15 -30.89 3.14
CA MET A 279 13.91 -30.40 3.76
C MET A 279 12.71 -30.71 2.86
N ILE A 280 11.81 -31.59 3.31
CA ILE A 280 10.57 -31.91 2.61
C ILE A 280 9.49 -30.98 3.15
N PHE A 281 9.06 -30.00 2.35
CA PHE A 281 7.89 -29.19 2.64
C PHE A 281 6.63 -30.04 2.49
N ARG A 282 5.99 -30.44 3.60
CA ARG A 282 4.56 -30.82 3.59
C ARG A 282 3.78 -29.69 4.25
N SER A 283 2.80 -29.15 3.51
CA SER A 283 1.86 -28.12 4.00
C SER A 283 2.51 -26.83 4.54
N GLY A 284 3.64 -26.38 3.99
CA GLY A 284 4.19 -25.05 4.29
C GLY A 284 4.76 -24.86 5.69
N ARG A 285 5.11 -25.93 6.41
CA ARG A 285 5.86 -25.87 7.67
C ARG A 285 7.20 -26.59 7.54
N PRO A 286 8.33 -26.01 7.98
CA PRO A 286 9.56 -26.77 8.12
C PRO A 286 9.40 -27.78 9.26
N MET A 287 9.72 -29.04 9.01
CA MET A 287 9.93 -30.04 10.06
C MET A 287 11.41 -30.39 10.10
N ALA A 288 12.15 -29.76 11.01
CA ALA A 288 13.36 -30.38 11.54
C ALA A 288 12.91 -31.46 12.53
N THR A 289 13.14 -32.73 12.20
CA THR A 289 12.85 -33.82 13.12
C THR A 289 13.80 -33.70 14.30
N GLY A 290 13.31 -33.21 15.44
CA GLY A 290 14.00 -33.29 16.74
C GLY A 290 14.44 -32.00 17.42
N LEU A 291 14.23 -30.81 16.84
CA LEU A 291 14.62 -29.56 17.50
C LEU A 291 13.40 -28.82 18.07
N ARG A 292 13.25 -28.84 19.41
CA ARG A 292 12.25 -28.01 20.12
C ARG A 292 12.74 -26.57 20.08
N LEU A 293 12.22 -25.78 19.13
CA LEU A 293 12.69 -24.40 18.97
C LEU A 293 12.08 -23.44 20.01
N PHE A 294 10.81 -23.53 20.42
CA PHE A 294 10.26 -22.77 21.57
C PHE A 294 8.99 -23.46 22.15
N PRO A 295 8.66 -23.32 23.45
CA PRO A 295 7.49 -23.99 24.05
C PRO A 295 6.16 -23.39 23.55
N THR A 296 5.16 -24.25 23.49
CA THR A 296 3.88 -24.09 22.77
C THR A 296 2.97 -23.02 23.39
N VAL A 297 2.48 -22.08 22.57
CA VAL A 297 1.20 -21.39 22.79
C VAL A 297 0.44 -21.35 21.47
N THR A 298 -0.84 -21.71 21.53
CA THR A 298 -1.78 -21.79 20.41
C THR A 298 -1.99 -20.42 19.77
N ALA A 299 -1.42 -20.20 18.58
CA ALA A 299 -1.67 -19.01 17.78
C ALA A 299 -2.87 -19.24 16.84
N THR A 300 -3.99 -18.57 17.12
CA THR A 300 -5.01 -18.26 16.11
C THR A 300 -4.74 -16.86 15.55
N ARG A 301 -3.83 -16.75 14.57
CA ARG A 301 -3.78 -15.63 13.62
C ARG A 301 -3.50 -16.20 12.22
N ARG A 302 -4.29 -15.74 11.25
CA ARG A 302 -4.38 -16.29 9.90
C ARG A 302 -3.10 -15.97 9.11
N TYR A 303 -2.42 -17.02 8.67
CA TYR A 303 -1.44 -17.02 7.60
C TYR A 303 -2.18 -16.88 6.27
N ILE A 304 -1.80 -15.92 5.42
CA ILE A 304 -2.28 -15.84 4.03
C ILE A 304 -1.11 -16.28 3.14
N PRO A 305 -1.08 -17.53 2.67
CA PRO A 305 -0.08 -17.96 1.69
C PRO A 305 -0.39 -17.35 0.32
N CYS A 306 0.62 -16.72 -0.29
CA CYS A 306 0.64 -16.50 -1.73
C CYS A 306 0.90 -17.85 -2.43
N HIS A 307 -0.12 -18.42 -3.08
CA HIS A 307 0.07 -19.62 -3.89
C HIS A 307 0.73 -19.24 -5.22
N ALA A 308 2.01 -19.59 -5.36
CA ALA A 308 2.65 -19.73 -6.66
C ALA A 308 2.15 -21.02 -7.32
N ALA A 309 1.37 -20.91 -8.39
CA ALA A 309 1.00 -22.06 -9.22
C ALA A 309 2.19 -22.46 -10.10
N ALA A 310 2.98 -23.43 -9.64
CA ALA A 310 3.97 -24.10 -10.46
C ALA A 310 3.27 -25.05 -11.45
N ALA A 311 3.26 -24.70 -12.73
CA ALA A 311 3.01 -25.67 -13.79
C ALA A 311 4.26 -26.54 -13.95
N THR A 312 4.14 -27.86 -13.75
CA THR A 312 5.11 -28.80 -14.30
C THR A 312 4.42 -29.74 -15.30
N PRO A 313 5.14 -30.11 -16.38
CA PRO A 313 4.57 -30.72 -17.57
C PRO A 313 4.61 -32.25 -17.50
N THR A 314 3.80 -32.93 -18.30
CA THR A 314 3.96 -34.26 -18.94
C THR A 314 2.55 -34.74 -19.31
N ALA A 315 2.31 -35.54 -20.35
CA ALA A 315 3.01 -36.02 -21.53
C ALA A 315 1.89 -36.53 -22.48
#